data_AF-A0A485A8R8-F1
#
_entry.id   AF-A0A485A8R8-F1
#
_cell.length_a   1.000
_cell.length_b   1.000
_cell.length_c   1.000
_cell.angle_alpha   90.00
_cell.angle_beta   90.00
_cell.angle_gamma   90.00
#
_symmetry.space_group_name_H-M   'P 1'
#
loop_
_entity.id
_entity.type
_entity.pdbx_description
1 polymer ?
#
loop_
_entity_poly.entity_id
_entity_poly.type
_entity_poly.pdbx_seq_one_letter_code
_entity_poly.pdbx_strand_id
1 'polypeptide(L)'
;MNTFTRTVRDAVKFFLRNGYSSREELERWQAIIRQAAESETSDDYMAMVTRNLTKAYDLQVGRAGALKRHQGISRFTLNYLEPKLRTELDRRILASADLIQLNRQKAIDTTLSRFSGWASSIPSADSIALTGIQGTMRETADHIQKAAEKVDYEARRVMIDQNHKLIANIDNIIATSNNAIAAEWHSHWAPGRIRLPGRPQRT
;
A
#
# COMPACT_ATOMS: atom_id res chain seq x y z
N MET A 1 -0.05 14.38 -11.17
CA MET A 1 1.22 13.87 -10.62
C MET A 1 1.42 14.55 -9.29
N ASN A 2 1.64 13.78 -8.21
CA ASN A 2 1.80 14.33 -6.88
C ASN A 2 3.13 15.12 -6.77
N THR A 3 3.21 16.03 -5.81
CA THR A 3 4.34 16.92 -5.53
C THR A 3 5.61 16.13 -5.33
N PHE A 4 5.54 15.02 -4.58
CA PHE A 4 6.67 14.12 -4.37
C PHE A 4 7.26 13.58 -5.69
N THR A 5 6.43 13.01 -6.56
CA THR A 5 6.88 12.46 -7.86
C THR A 5 7.42 13.56 -8.78
N ARG A 6 6.82 14.76 -8.73
CA ARG A 6 7.32 15.92 -9.47
C ARG A 6 8.71 16.32 -9.02
N THR A 7 8.93 16.46 -7.72
CA THR A 7 10.21 16.84 -7.15
C THR A 7 11.30 15.81 -7.48
N VAL A 8 11.00 14.51 -7.40
CA VAL A 8 11.92 13.44 -7.80
C VAL A 8 12.30 13.56 -9.28
N ARG A 9 11.33 13.82 -10.16
CA ARG A 9 11.58 14.01 -11.59
C ARG A 9 12.44 15.25 -11.87
N ASP A 10 12.21 16.34 -11.15
CA ASP A 10 12.98 17.58 -11.33
C ASP A 10 14.43 17.41 -10.85
N ALA A 11 14.63 16.71 -9.73
CA ALA A 11 15.95 16.32 -9.25
C ALA A 11 16.69 15.44 -10.27
N VAL A 12 16.00 14.44 -10.85
CA VAL A 12 16.55 13.61 -11.93
C VAL A 12 17.01 14.45 -13.12
N LYS A 13 16.16 15.37 -13.59
CA LYS A 13 16.49 16.26 -14.72
C LYS A 13 17.70 17.15 -14.41
N PHE A 14 17.82 17.60 -13.16
CA PHE A 14 18.96 18.40 -12.72
C PHE A 14 20.26 17.63 -12.85
N PHE A 15 20.36 16.42 -12.27
CA PHE A 15 21.60 15.63 -12.33
C PHE A 15 21.91 15.12 -13.74
N LEU A 16 20.91 14.86 -14.59
CA LEU A 16 21.16 14.53 -16.00
C LEU A 16 21.74 15.69 -16.82
N ARG A 17 21.52 16.94 -16.39
CA ARG A 17 22.01 18.14 -17.08
C ARG A 17 23.36 18.60 -16.53
N ASN A 18 23.53 18.56 -15.21
CA ASN A 18 24.68 19.14 -14.52
C ASN A 18 25.69 18.09 -14.04
N GLY A 19 25.34 16.80 -14.10
CA GLY A 19 26.13 15.74 -13.51
C GLY A 19 26.19 15.79 -11.99
N TYR A 20 26.97 14.90 -11.41
CA TYR A 20 27.29 14.95 -9.99
C TYR A 20 28.45 15.92 -9.76
N SER A 21 28.17 17.06 -9.13
CA SER A 21 29.15 18.11 -8.86
C SER A 21 29.68 18.09 -7.42
N SER A 22 28.79 17.92 -6.43
CA SER A 22 29.17 17.89 -5.02
C SER A 22 28.19 17.11 -4.15
N ARG A 23 28.66 16.74 -2.95
CA ARG A 23 27.85 16.04 -1.95
C ARG A 23 26.76 16.95 -1.36
N GLU A 24 27.08 18.23 -1.17
CA GLU A 24 26.18 19.22 -0.60
C GLU A 24 24.94 19.42 -1.49
N GLU A 25 25.13 19.43 -2.81
CA GLU A 25 24.03 19.54 -3.77
C GLU A 25 23.12 18.31 -3.73
N LEU A 26 23.71 17.11 -3.61
CA LEU A 26 22.95 15.87 -3.44
C LEU A 26 22.13 15.88 -2.14
N GLU A 27 22.73 16.28 -1.02
CA GLU A 27 22.05 16.37 0.27
C GLU A 27 20.91 17.40 0.25
N ARG A 28 21.09 18.53 -0.46
CA ARG A 28 20.00 19.51 -0.70
C ARG A 28 18.83 18.89 -1.44
N TRP A 29 19.08 18.21 -2.58
CA TRP A 29 18.01 17.57 -3.33
C TRP A 29 17.32 16.47 -2.52
N GLN A 30 18.05 15.70 -1.71
CA GLN A 30 17.45 14.72 -0.81
C GLN A 30 16.54 15.37 0.23
N ALA A 31 16.93 16.51 0.81
CA ALA A 31 16.11 17.26 1.75
C ALA A 31 14.82 17.78 1.08
N ILE A 32 14.92 18.33 -0.13
CA ILE A 32 13.75 18.82 -0.89
C ILE A 32 12.80 17.67 -1.24
N ILE A 33 13.34 16.53 -1.69
CA ILE A 33 12.54 15.32 -2.00
C ILE A 33 11.83 14.81 -0.73
N ARG A 34 12.53 14.75 0.40
CA ARG A 34 11.97 14.33 1.70
C ARG A 34 10.84 15.26 2.13
N GLN A 35 11.07 16.57 2.11
CA GLN A 35 10.06 17.57 2.46
C GLN A 35 8.83 17.48 1.54
N ALA A 36 9.02 17.28 0.24
CA ALA A 36 7.92 17.09 -0.71
C ALA A 36 7.12 15.81 -0.41
N ALA A 37 7.77 14.76 0.08
CA ALA A 37 7.11 13.51 0.45
C ALA A 37 6.30 13.62 1.75
N GLU A 38 6.84 14.33 2.74
CA GLU A 38 6.26 14.49 4.08
C GLU A 38 5.11 15.49 4.09
N SER A 39 5.24 16.61 3.37
CA SER A 39 4.20 17.66 3.29
C SER A 39 2.90 17.21 2.63
N GLU A 40 2.94 16.15 1.83
CA GLU A 40 1.80 15.77 0.99
C GLU A 40 0.72 14.97 1.74
N THR A 41 0.98 14.43 2.93
CA THR A 41 0.11 13.34 3.44
C THR A 41 0.04 13.06 4.95
N SER A 42 0.67 13.82 5.84
CA SER A 42 0.61 13.47 7.28
C SER A 42 -0.83 13.41 7.85
N ASP A 43 -1.73 14.29 7.43
CA ASP A 43 -2.99 14.50 8.17
C ASP A 43 -4.22 13.73 7.66
N ASP A 44 -4.18 13.09 6.48
CA ASP A 44 -5.38 12.43 5.89
C ASP A 44 -5.40 10.89 6.05
N TYR A 45 -4.33 10.24 6.53
CA TYR A 45 -4.33 8.77 6.63
C TYR A 45 -5.33 8.25 7.65
N MET A 46 -5.32 8.81 8.85
CA MET A 46 -6.27 8.45 9.90
C MET A 46 -7.71 8.65 9.41
N ALA A 47 -7.98 9.79 8.78
CA ALA A 47 -9.31 10.11 8.27
C ALA A 47 -9.73 9.17 7.12
N MET A 48 -8.84 8.89 6.18
CA MET A 48 -9.07 7.97 5.07
C MET A 48 -9.33 6.54 5.55
N VAL A 49 -8.49 6.03 6.46
CA VAL A 49 -8.63 4.69 7.06
C VAL A 49 -9.93 4.59 7.83
N THR A 50 -10.21 5.58 8.68
CA THR A 50 -11.46 5.67 9.44
C THR A 50 -12.66 5.59 8.51
N ARG A 51 -12.74 6.48 7.50
CA ARG A 51 -13.84 6.47 6.52
C ARG A 51 -14.00 5.11 5.84
N ASN A 52 -12.90 4.47 5.45
CA ASN A 52 -12.94 3.19 4.74
C ASN A 52 -13.41 2.03 5.63
N LEU A 53 -12.80 1.88 6.81
CA LEU A 53 -13.10 0.79 7.73
C LEU A 53 -14.46 0.96 8.39
N THR A 54 -14.87 2.19 8.73
CA THR A 54 -16.23 2.46 9.22
C THR A 54 -17.27 2.11 8.16
N LYS A 55 -17.04 2.45 6.88
CA LYS A 55 -17.95 2.05 5.80
C LYS A 55 -18.07 0.53 5.70
N ALA A 56 -16.96 -0.18 5.77
CA ALA A 56 -16.97 -1.65 5.75
C ALA A 56 -17.70 -2.23 6.97
N TYR A 57 -17.42 -1.70 8.15
CA TYR A 57 -18.10 -2.05 9.39
C TYR A 57 -19.60 -1.85 9.29
N ASP A 58 -20.06 -0.69 8.83
CA ASP A 58 -21.48 -0.38 8.69
C ASP A 58 -22.17 -1.33 7.71
N LEU A 59 -21.50 -1.76 6.64
CA LEU A 59 -22.04 -2.77 5.73
C LEU A 59 -22.21 -4.13 6.42
N GLN A 60 -21.24 -4.55 7.25
CA GLN A 60 -21.29 -5.86 7.90
C GLN A 60 -22.18 -5.89 9.14
N VAL A 61 -22.07 -4.90 10.01
CA VAL A 61 -22.73 -4.83 11.32
C VAL A 61 -23.97 -3.95 11.25
N GLY A 62 -23.86 -2.72 10.75
CA GLY A 62 -24.97 -1.76 10.68
C GLY A 62 -26.11 -2.24 9.77
N ARG A 63 -25.78 -2.79 8.60
CA ARG A 63 -26.73 -3.34 7.62
C ARG A 63 -26.86 -4.86 7.71
N ALA A 64 -26.31 -5.47 8.77
CA ALA A 64 -26.37 -6.90 9.02
C ALA A 64 -25.85 -7.78 7.86
N GLY A 65 -24.92 -7.27 7.04
CA GLY A 65 -24.30 -8.04 5.95
C GLY A 65 -23.58 -9.31 6.44
N ALA A 66 -23.09 -9.31 7.68
CA ALA A 66 -22.46 -10.48 8.30
C ALA A 66 -23.44 -11.66 8.48
N LEU A 67 -24.74 -11.40 8.71
CA LEU A 67 -25.73 -12.48 8.93
C LEU A 67 -25.92 -13.36 7.70
N LYS A 68 -25.58 -12.88 6.50
CA LYS A 68 -25.58 -13.71 5.28
C LYS A 68 -24.58 -14.86 5.37
N ARG A 69 -23.47 -14.65 6.09
CA ARG A 69 -22.42 -15.66 6.33
C ARG A 69 -22.68 -16.49 7.59
N HIS A 70 -23.36 -15.90 8.57
CA HIS A 70 -23.70 -16.56 9.84
C HIS A 70 -25.20 -16.85 9.94
N GLN A 71 -25.66 -17.84 9.17
CA GLN A 71 -27.07 -18.25 9.17
C GLN A 71 -27.50 -18.75 10.56
N GLY A 72 -28.73 -18.40 10.97
CA GLY A 72 -29.26 -18.74 12.29
C GLY A 72 -28.92 -17.74 13.40
N ILE A 73 -28.04 -16.77 13.16
CA ILE A 73 -27.78 -15.69 14.11
C ILE A 73 -28.80 -14.56 13.90
N SER A 74 -29.42 -14.13 15.00
CA SER A 74 -30.41 -13.07 14.99
C SER A 74 -29.76 -11.67 14.94
N ARG A 75 -30.49 -10.68 14.44
CA ARG A 75 -30.09 -9.27 14.51
C ARG A 75 -29.87 -8.81 15.97
N PHE A 76 -30.66 -9.32 16.90
CA PHE A 76 -30.54 -9.02 18.32
C PHE A 76 -29.16 -9.44 18.86
N THR A 77 -28.73 -10.66 18.56
CA THR A 77 -27.40 -11.17 18.93
C THR A 77 -26.28 -10.31 18.33
N LEU A 78 -26.41 -9.90 17.07
CA LEU A 78 -25.43 -9.03 16.43
C LEU A 78 -25.32 -7.66 17.13
N ASN A 79 -26.46 -7.08 17.55
CA ASN A 79 -26.48 -5.82 18.30
C ASN A 79 -25.88 -5.98 19.69
N TYR A 80 -26.09 -7.12 20.36
CA TYR A 80 -25.47 -7.42 21.64
C TYR A 80 -23.92 -7.49 21.54
N LEU A 81 -23.40 -7.97 20.41
CA LEU A 81 -21.96 -8.01 20.14
C LEU A 81 -21.38 -6.67 19.65
N GLU A 82 -22.21 -5.67 19.36
CA GLU A 82 -21.78 -4.40 18.79
C GLU A 82 -20.66 -3.72 19.59
N PRO A 83 -20.68 -3.65 20.94
CA PRO A 83 -19.58 -3.04 21.69
C PRO A 83 -18.22 -3.71 21.41
N LYS A 84 -18.17 -5.04 21.38
CA LYS A 84 -16.95 -5.81 21.10
C LYS A 84 -16.49 -5.61 19.65
N LEU A 85 -17.43 -5.55 18.71
CA LEU A 85 -17.16 -5.31 17.30
C LEU A 85 -16.64 -3.88 17.05
N ARG A 86 -17.15 -2.88 17.78
CA ARG A 86 -16.66 -1.49 17.74
C ARG A 86 -15.22 -1.39 18.25
N THR A 87 -14.91 -2.04 19.36
CA THR A 87 -13.53 -2.09 19.88
C THR A 87 -12.55 -2.68 18.85
N GLU A 88 -12.96 -3.70 18.09
CA GLU A 88 -12.14 -4.25 17.02
C GLU A 88 -11.98 -3.28 15.83
N LEU A 89 -13.03 -2.55 15.46
CA LEU A 89 -12.94 -1.49 14.45
C LEU A 89 -11.91 -0.43 14.87
N ASP A 90 -12.01 0.10 16.09
CA ASP A 90 -11.13 1.16 16.57
C ASP A 90 -9.67 0.69 16.63
N ARG A 91 -9.43 -0.51 17.17
CA ARG A 91 -8.10 -1.15 17.17
C ARG A 91 -7.54 -1.26 15.75
N ARG A 92 -8.37 -1.63 14.78
CA ARG A 92 -7.95 -1.79 13.37
C ARG A 92 -7.67 -0.47 12.69
N ILE A 93 -8.44 0.57 12.98
CA ILE A 93 -8.18 1.92 12.46
C ILE A 93 -6.77 2.36 12.85
N LEU A 94 -6.42 2.26 14.13
CA LEU A 94 -5.09 2.64 14.63
C LEU A 94 -3.99 1.81 13.96
N ALA A 95 -4.09 0.48 14.02
CA ALA A 95 -3.08 -0.40 13.44
C ALA A 95 -2.90 -0.21 11.92
N SER A 96 -3.98 0.12 11.21
CA SER A 96 -3.94 0.33 9.76
C SER A 96 -3.27 1.65 9.40
N ALA A 97 -3.54 2.72 10.14
CA ALA A 97 -2.91 4.01 9.92
C ALA A 97 -1.40 3.95 10.21
N ASP A 98 -1.01 3.32 11.33
CA ASP A 98 0.39 3.08 11.67
C ASP A 98 1.11 2.32 10.55
N LEU A 99 0.48 1.26 10.02
CA LEU A 99 1.06 0.46 8.94
C LEU A 99 1.23 1.24 7.64
N ILE A 100 0.26 2.10 7.28
CA ILE A 100 0.36 2.97 6.11
C ILE A 100 1.51 3.97 6.29
N GLN A 101 1.63 4.57 7.47
CA GLN A 101 2.70 5.50 7.79
C GLN A 101 4.09 4.83 7.70
N LEU A 102 4.25 3.65 8.31
CA LEU A 102 5.51 2.88 8.26
C LEU A 102 5.89 2.47 6.84
N ASN A 103 4.93 1.99 6.05
CA ASN A 103 5.17 1.59 4.67
C ASN A 103 5.55 2.79 3.79
N ARG A 104 4.94 3.95 4.03
CA ARG A 104 5.31 5.19 3.33
C ARG A 104 6.71 5.63 3.69
N GLN A 105 7.06 5.68 4.98
CA GLN A 105 8.40 6.06 5.41
C GLN A 105 9.46 5.16 4.75
N LYS A 106 9.23 3.85 4.78
CA LYS A 106 10.08 2.87 4.10
C LYS A 106 10.20 3.13 2.60
N ALA A 107 9.12 3.50 1.92
CA ALA A 107 9.13 3.78 0.49
C ALA A 107 9.87 5.09 0.15
N ILE A 108 9.72 6.13 0.99
CA ILE A 108 10.47 7.39 0.88
C ILE A 108 11.96 7.12 1.04
N ASP A 109 12.36 6.43 2.11
CA ASP A 109 13.77 6.13 2.38
C ASP A 109 14.38 5.23 1.29
N THR A 110 13.62 4.27 0.77
CA THR A 110 14.04 3.47 -0.38
C THR A 110 14.24 4.32 -1.63
N THR A 111 13.36 5.29 -1.88
CA THR A 111 13.47 6.21 -3.02
C THR A 111 14.69 7.12 -2.88
N LEU A 112 14.93 7.67 -1.69
CA LEU A 112 16.09 8.52 -1.40
C LEU A 112 17.41 7.75 -1.50
N SER A 113 17.45 6.50 -1.03
CA SER A 113 18.61 5.62 -1.16
C SER A 113 18.95 5.33 -2.62
N ARG A 114 17.93 4.95 -3.43
CA ARG A 114 18.11 4.72 -4.87
C ARG A 114 18.53 5.98 -5.60
N PHE A 115 17.92 7.11 -5.27
CA PHE A 115 18.28 8.40 -5.83
C PHE A 115 19.73 8.78 -5.52
N SER A 116 20.19 8.59 -4.28
CA SER A 116 21.58 8.86 -3.88
C SER A 116 22.59 8.03 -4.66
N GLY A 117 22.35 6.71 -4.73
CA GLY A 117 23.25 5.80 -5.45
C GLY A 117 23.28 6.07 -6.95
N TRP A 118 22.13 6.42 -7.54
CA TRP A 118 22.06 6.82 -8.95
C TRP A 118 22.72 8.17 -9.21
N ALA A 119 22.41 9.20 -8.42
CA ALA A 119 22.92 10.55 -8.61
C ALA A 119 24.45 10.58 -8.51
N SER A 120 25.02 9.88 -7.52
CA SER A 120 26.49 9.79 -7.34
C SER A 120 27.19 8.95 -8.42
N SER A 121 26.47 8.13 -9.18
CA SER A 121 27.01 7.39 -10.33
C SER A 121 27.10 8.21 -11.61
N ILE A 122 26.50 9.40 -11.65
CA ILE A 122 26.52 10.27 -12.82
C ILE A 122 27.86 11.02 -12.83
N PRO A 123 28.63 10.98 -13.92
CA PRO A 123 29.88 11.74 -14.03
C PRO A 123 29.65 13.26 -13.89
N SER A 124 30.71 14.04 -13.67
CA SER A 124 30.61 15.50 -13.66
C SER A 124 30.19 16.05 -15.03
N ALA A 125 29.58 17.24 -15.09
CA ALA A 125 29.13 17.89 -16.34
C ALA A 125 30.18 17.83 -17.47
N ASP A 126 31.44 18.10 -17.13
CA ASP A 126 32.56 18.13 -18.07
C ASP A 126 32.84 16.77 -18.75
N SER A 127 32.48 15.68 -18.07
CA SER A 127 32.67 14.29 -18.54
C SER A 127 31.42 13.68 -19.19
N ILE A 128 30.24 14.28 -18.99
CA ILE A 128 28.97 13.84 -19.61
C ILE A 128 28.96 14.10 -21.12
N ALA A 129 29.55 15.21 -21.59
CA ALA A 129 29.63 15.54 -23.01
C ALA A 129 30.48 14.53 -23.82
N LEU A 130 31.38 13.80 -23.14
CA LEU A 130 32.33 12.85 -23.75
C LEU A 130 31.80 11.42 -23.85
N THR A 131 30.71 11.09 -23.16
CA THR A 131 30.26 9.71 -23.00
C THR A 131 28.78 9.55 -23.39
N GLY A 132 28.52 8.80 -24.46
CA GLY A 132 27.16 8.44 -24.94
C GLY A 132 26.33 7.56 -23.98
N ILE A 133 26.58 7.65 -22.67
CA ILE A 133 26.06 6.81 -21.58
C ILE A 133 24.67 7.30 -21.09
N GLN A 134 24.06 8.29 -21.75
CA GLN A 134 22.75 8.85 -21.35
C GLN A 134 21.60 7.81 -21.37
N GLY A 135 21.70 6.72 -22.14
CA GLY A 135 20.64 5.70 -22.24
C GLY A 135 20.40 4.95 -20.93
N THR A 136 21.44 4.32 -20.38
CA THR A 136 21.35 3.52 -19.13
C THR A 136 21.07 4.39 -17.91
N MET A 137 21.56 5.64 -17.91
CA MET A 137 21.26 6.62 -16.85
C MET A 137 19.78 6.99 -16.83
N ARG A 138 19.13 7.13 -18.00
CA ARG A 138 17.69 7.41 -18.12
C ARG A 138 16.85 6.21 -17.68
N GLU A 139 17.23 4.99 -18.05
CA GLU A 139 16.53 3.78 -17.61
C GLU A 139 16.53 3.64 -16.07
N THR A 140 17.67 3.89 -15.43
CA THR A 140 17.76 3.84 -13.96
C THR A 140 16.95 4.97 -13.31
N ALA A 141 16.92 6.15 -13.92
CA ALA A 141 16.10 7.27 -13.48
C ALA A 141 14.58 6.96 -13.55
N ASP A 142 14.15 6.20 -14.55
CA ASP A 142 12.76 5.73 -14.67
C ASP A 142 12.40 4.77 -13.53
N HIS A 143 13.32 3.92 -13.06
CA HIS A 143 13.09 3.06 -11.90
C HIS A 143 12.91 3.86 -10.60
N ILE A 144 13.56 5.02 -10.46
CA ILE A 144 13.40 5.92 -9.32
C ILE A 144 12.03 6.60 -9.36
N GLN A 145 11.62 7.11 -10.53
CA GLN A 145 10.30 7.71 -10.71
C GLN A 145 9.17 6.69 -10.45
N LYS A 146 9.30 5.47 -10.99
CA LYS A 146 8.35 4.38 -10.73
C LYS A 146 8.28 3.98 -9.25
N ALA A 147 9.37 4.10 -8.50
CA ALA A 147 9.36 3.87 -7.06
C ALA A 147 8.55 4.94 -6.32
N ALA A 148 8.71 6.21 -6.71
CA ALA A 148 7.96 7.32 -6.13
C ALA A 148 6.45 7.22 -6.40
N GLU A 149 6.06 6.80 -7.61
CA GLU A 149 4.65 6.60 -7.99
C GLU A 149 3.97 5.46 -7.22
N LYS A 150 4.74 4.46 -6.75
CA LYS A 150 4.19 3.29 -6.04
C LYS A 150 3.77 3.58 -4.60
N VAL A 151 4.16 4.71 -4.02
CA VAL A 151 3.84 5.04 -2.61
C VAL A 151 2.33 5.05 -2.37
N ASP A 152 1.57 5.71 -3.24
CA ASP A 152 0.10 5.82 -3.11
C ASP A 152 -0.59 4.47 -3.43
N TYR A 153 0.02 3.65 -4.27
CA TYR A 153 -0.48 2.31 -4.59
C TYR A 153 -0.40 1.36 -3.39
N GLU A 154 0.69 1.41 -2.63
CA GLU A 154 0.84 0.58 -1.42
C GLU A 154 -0.18 0.98 -0.34
N ALA A 155 -0.46 2.28 -0.16
CA ALA A 155 -1.51 2.73 0.76
C ALA A 155 -2.88 2.12 0.40
N ARG A 156 -3.25 2.12 -0.89
CA ARG A 156 -4.49 1.47 -1.37
C ARG A 156 -4.50 -0.04 -1.11
N ARG A 157 -3.38 -0.72 -1.33
CA ARG A 157 -3.27 -2.16 -1.06
C ARG A 157 -3.43 -2.48 0.41
N VAL A 158 -2.81 -1.69 1.29
CA VAL A 158 -2.97 -1.84 2.74
C VAL A 158 -4.43 -1.69 3.11
N MET A 159 -5.14 -0.67 2.59
CA MET A 159 -6.58 -0.53 2.87
C MET A 159 -7.40 -1.76 2.47
N ILE A 160 -7.16 -2.34 1.29
CA ILE A 160 -7.87 -3.53 0.83
C ILE A 160 -7.62 -4.71 1.77
N ASP A 161 -6.36 -4.94 2.15
CA ASP A 161 -5.97 -5.99 3.08
C ASP A 161 -6.59 -5.79 4.47
N GLN A 162 -6.56 -4.57 5.01
CA GLN A 162 -7.14 -4.24 6.31
C GLN A 162 -8.67 -4.40 6.33
N ASN A 163 -9.34 -4.09 5.21
CA ASN A 163 -10.76 -4.35 5.07
C ASN A 163 -11.09 -5.86 5.16
N HIS A 164 -10.32 -6.71 4.46
CA HIS A 164 -10.51 -8.16 4.57
C HIS A 164 -10.25 -8.67 5.99
N LYS A 165 -9.21 -8.16 6.66
CA LYS A 165 -8.89 -8.50 8.06
C LYS A 165 -9.99 -8.07 9.02
N LEU A 166 -10.59 -6.89 8.83
CA LEU A 166 -11.72 -6.43 9.62
C LEU A 166 -12.91 -7.39 9.46
N ILE A 167 -13.28 -7.73 8.22
CA ILE A 167 -14.41 -8.65 7.96
C ILE A 167 -14.14 -10.02 8.59
N ALA A 168 -12.92 -10.56 8.44
CA ALA A 168 -12.54 -11.83 9.04
C ALA A 168 -12.63 -11.80 10.58
N ASN A 169 -12.22 -10.69 11.23
CA ASN A 169 -12.33 -10.60 12.69
C ASN A 169 -13.76 -10.39 13.16
N ILE A 170 -14.59 -9.65 12.42
CA ILE A 170 -16.04 -9.57 12.68
C ILE A 170 -16.62 -10.98 12.65
N ASP A 171 -16.31 -11.76 11.61
CA ASP A 171 -16.79 -13.13 11.47
C ASP A 171 -16.29 -14.03 12.61
N ASN A 172 -15.03 -13.90 13.00
CA ASN A 172 -14.46 -14.63 14.13
C ASN A 172 -15.11 -14.27 15.47
N ILE A 173 -15.35 -12.97 15.73
CA ILE A 173 -16.03 -12.52 16.96
C ILE A 173 -17.45 -13.08 17.02
N ILE A 174 -18.18 -13.04 15.91
CA ILE A 174 -19.53 -13.59 15.82
C ILE A 174 -19.50 -15.10 16.07
N ALA A 175 -18.63 -15.84 15.38
CA ALA A 175 -18.54 -17.29 15.50
C ALA A 175 -18.18 -17.73 16.92
N THR A 176 -17.11 -17.16 17.49
CA THR A 176 -16.62 -17.52 18.83
C THR A 176 -17.58 -17.13 19.94
N SER A 177 -18.24 -15.97 19.86
CA SER A 177 -19.24 -15.55 20.84
C SER A 177 -20.57 -16.31 20.76
N ASN A 178 -20.78 -17.12 19.71
CA ASN A 178 -21.97 -17.96 19.53
C ASN A 178 -21.67 -19.46 19.53
N ASN A 179 -20.51 -19.87 20.05
CA ASN A 179 -20.10 -21.27 20.15
C ASN A 179 -20.16 -22.03 18.81
N ALA A 180 -19.75 -21.38 17.72
CA ALA A 180 -19.62 -22.07 16.44
C ALA A 180 -18.66 -23.26 16.58
N ILE A 181 -19.11 -24.44 16.15
CA ILE A 181 -18.37 -25.71 16.23
C ILE A 181 -17.66 -26.07 14.92
N ALA A 182 -17.94 -25.35 13.84
CA ALA A 182 -17.39 -25.59 12.51
C ALA A 182 -17.31 -24.28 11.72
N ALA A 183 -16.44 -24.25 10.71
CA ALA A 183 -16.30 -23.13 9.78
C ALA A 183 -16.25 -23.64 8.33
N GLU A 184 -16.84 -22.87 7.41
CA GLU A 184 -16.76 -23.12 5.97
C GLU A 184 -15.76 -22.14 5.34
N TRP A 185 -14.80 -22.67 4.59
CA TRP A 185 -13.79 -21.87 3.88
C TRP A 185 -14.11 -21.79 2.40
N HIS A 186 -14.50 -20.60 1.93
CA HIS A 186 -14.68 -20.33 0.51
C HIS A 186 -13.36 -19.87 -0.13
N SER A 187 -12.73 -20.74 -0.90
CA SER A 187 -11.57 -20.41 -1.74
C SER A 187 -12.03 -20.11 -3.17
N HIS A 188 -11.72 -18.92 -3.67
CA HIS A 188 -11.85 -18.58 -5.10
C HIS A 188 -10.60 -18.91 -5.92
N TRP A 189 -9.56 -19.44 -5.27
CA TRP A 189 -8.41 -20.02 -5.97
C TRP A 189 -8.85 -21.35 -6.60
N ALA A 190 -8.94 -21.37 -7.93
CA ALA A 190 -8.92 -22.61 -8.68
C ALA A 190 -7.45 -23.02 -8.87
N PRO A 191 -6.98 -24.15 -8.30
CA PRO A 191 -5.81 -24.79 -8.85
C PRO A 191 -6.18 -25.13 -10.29
N GLY A 192 -5.46 -24.55 -11.26
CA GLY A 192 -5.63 -24.88 -12.66
C GLY A 192 -5.74 -26.39 -12.80
N ARG A 193 -6.79 -26.85 -13.50
CA ARG A 193 -7.03 -28.28 -13.74
C ARG A 193 -5.71 -28.93 -14.15
N ILE A 194 -5.13 -29.72 -13.25
CA ILE A 194 -4.10 -30.67 -13.65
C ILE A 194 -4.80 -31.60 -14.63
N ARG A 195 -4.50 -31.43 -15.92
CA ARG A 195 -4.94 -32.31 -16.97
C ARG A 195 -4.24 -33.64 -16.69
N LEU A 196 -4.90 -34.55 -15.98
CA LEU A 196 -4.42 -35.92 -15.90
C LEU A 196 -4.36 -36.44 -17.34
N PRO A 197 -3.20 -36.92 -17.82
CA PRO A 197 -3.10 -37.49 -19.15
C PRO A 197 -4.05 -38.69 -19.23
N GLY A 198 -4.99 -38.67 -20.20
CA GLY A 198 -5.81 -39.85 -20.53
C GLY A 198 -7.33 -39.73 -20.45
N ARG A 199 -7.95 -38.56 -20.23
CA ARG A 199 -9.43 -38.46 -20.37
C ARG A 199 -9.84 -38.15 -21.82
N PRO A 200 -10.62 -39.03 -22.49
CA PRO A 200 -11.14 -38.75 -23.82
C PRO A 200 -12.24 -37.67 -23.75
N GLN A 201 -12.24 -36.77 -24.74
CA GLN A 201 -13.28 -35.77 -24.91
C GLN A 201 -14.58 -36.49 -25.27
N ARG A 202 -15.65 -36.25 -24.51
CA ARG A 202 -17.01 -36.57 -24.97
C ARG A 202 -17.48 -35.41 -25.85
N THR A 203 -17.86 -35.76 -27.07
CA THR A 203 -18.54 -34.93 -28.07
C THR A 203 -19.87 -34.40 -27.55
#